data_AF-A0A1Y2AZT1-F1
#
_entry.id   AF-A0A1Y2AZT1-F1
#
_cell.length_a   1.000
_cell.length_b   1.000
_cell.length_c   1.000
_cell.angle_alpha   90.00
_cell.angle_beta   90.00
_cell.angle_gamma   90.00
#
_symmetry.space_group_name_H-M   'P 1'
#
loop_
_entity.id
_entity.type
_entity.pdbx_description
1 polymer ?
#
loop_
_entity_poly.entity_id
_entity_poly.type
_entity_poly.pdbx_seq_one_letter_code
_entity_poly.pdbx_strand_id
1 'polypeptide(L)'
;MEHNNEIINNNNNNNNNNNNNNNKDYINQEKVNTEINSEQDDIENNNSNNTNPINSTNSICNFNEESNETIISINPKTPNEHTFSNKKKLNIKEYFINIKDSFIDFGRQFARLRVYITGIIGGLVIIAFQYLYGFIVSSGDNSNETSINNKLREKPLSQIIKVCIVAPFLEEFIFRKILFGITKKISKPLAYIISCFIFAFAHFGYNFDILFKEWITFPIYFISGAILAYVYDYDGYLLASIISHAFNNIYDIILFFLGFNL
;
A
#
# COMPACT_ATOMS: atom_id res chain seq x y z
N MET A 1 -22.75 -10.28 -83.10
CA MET A 1 -23.09 -8.88 -82.83
C MET A 1 -22.51 -8.58 -81.47
N GLU A 2 -21.18 -8.44 -81.41
CA GLU A 2 -20.45 -7.15 -81.52
C GLU A 2 -20.58 -6.37 -80.21
N HIS A 3 -19.50 -6.32 -79.41
CA HIS A 3 -18.55 -5.18 -79.35
C HIS A 3 -19.24 -3.94 -78.71
N ASN A 4 -18.75 -3.33 -77.63
CA ASN A 4 -17.38 -2.88 -77.43
C ASN A 4 -17.15 -2.41 -75.97
N ASN A 5 -15.94 -2.68 -75.48
CA ASN A 5 -15.23 -1.86 -74.50
C ASN A 5 -14.99 -0.44 -75.06
N GLU A 6 -14.71 0.52 -74.18
CA GLU A 6 -13.77 1.65 -74.33
C GLU A 6 -14.27 2.90 -73.56
N ILE A 7 -13.48 3.80 -72.96
CA ILE A 7 -12.08 3.89 -72.51
C ILE A 7 -11.92 5.37 -72.02
N ILE A 8 -10.97 5.63 -71.12
CA ILE A 8 -10.24 6.92 -70.88
C ILE A 8 -10.98 8.08 -70.18
N ASN A 9 -10.55 8.52 -68.98
CA ASN A 9 -9.38 9.32 -68.56
C ASN A 9 -9.50 10.85 -68.80
N ASN A 10 -9.42 11.61 -67.70
CA ASN A 10 -8.87 12.99 -67.56
C ASN A 10 -8.96 13.31 -66.05
N ASN A 11 -7.91 13.28 -65.22
CA ASN A 11 -6.59 13.93 -65.24
C ASN A 11 -6.64 15.47 -65.20
N ASN A 12 -5.78 16.01 -64.32
CA ASN A 12 -5.37 17.41 -64.10
C ASN A 12 -6.21 18.26 -63.12
N ASN A 13 -5.64 19.07 -62.24
CA ASN A 13 -4.29 19.24 -61.66
C ASN A 13 -4.38 20.47 -60.74
N ASN A 14 -3.58 20.50 -59.66
CA ASN A 14 -2.89 21.69 -59.10
C ASN A 14 -3.76 22.88 -58.62
N ASN A 15 -3.50 23.59 -57.51
CA ASN A 15 -2.22 23.94 -56.93
C ASN A 15 -2.41 24.78 -55.63
N ASN A 16 -1.42 24.69 -54.73
CA ASN A 16 -0.76 25.80 -54.02
C ASN A 16 -1.38 26.58 -52.83
N ASN A 17 -0.63 26.44 -51.72
CA ASN A 17 0.13 27.48 -51.00
C ASN A 17 -0.42 28.13 -49.71
N ASN A 18 0.35 27.89 -48.64
CA ASN A 18 0.95 28.83 -47.69
C ASN A 18 0.11 30.00 -47.15
N ASN A 19 0.03 30.12 -45.81
CA ASN A 19 0.77 31.18 -45.10
C ASN A 19 0.75 31.08 -43.57
N ASN A 20 1.91 31.39 -42.99
CA ASN A 20 2.14 31.86 -41.62
C ASN A 20 1.37 33.15 -41.31
N ASN A 21 0.96 33.38 -40.04
CA ASN A 21 1.43 34.50 -39.20
C ASN A 21 0.59 34.74 -37.92
N ASN A 22 1.32 34.87 -36.79
CA ASN A 22 1.31 35.95 -35.79
C ASN A 22 0.01 36.51 -35.18
N ASN A 23 -0.08 36.47 -33.83
CA ASN A 23 -0.08 37.61 -32.87
C ASN A 23 -0.59 37.13 -31.50
N LYS A 24 0.14 37.25 -30.39
CA LYS A 24 0.40 38.45 -29.54
C LYS A 24 -0.83 38.98 -28.77
N ASP A 25 -0.61 39.05 -27.46
CA ASP A 25 -1.15 39.97 -26.44
C ASP A 25 -2.62 39.81 -25.99
N TYR A 26 -2.81 39.57 -24.68
CA TYR A 26 -3.61 40.47 -23.82
C TYR A 26 -3.28 40.26 -22.32
N ILE A 27 -3.11 41.40 -21.64
CA ILE A 27 -2.74 41.63 -20.24
C ILE A 27 -4.00 42.09 -19.48
N ASN A 28 -4.15 41.61 -18.23
CA ASN A 28 -4.79 42.18 -17.01
C ASN A 28 -6.22 42.79 -16.96
N GLN A 29 -6.75 42.69 -15.72
CA GLN A 29 -7.81 43.47 -15.02
C GLN A 29 -9.26 43.05 -15.34
N GLU A 30 -10.23 42.94 -14.41
CA GLU A 30 -10.61 43.67 -13.17
C GLU A 30 -11.24 42.65 -12.17
N LYS A 31 -11.10 42.63 -10.83
CA LYS A 31 -11.36 43.59 -9.73
C LYS A 31 -12.61 44.49 -9.87
N VAL A 32 -13.72 44.05 -9.26
CA VAL A 32 -14.71 44.95 -8.63
C VAL A 32 -15.07 44.44 -7.24
N ASN A 33 -14.81 45.28 -6.25
CA ASN A 33 -15.29 45.25 -4.87
C ASN A 33 -16.58 46.08 -4.75
N THR A 34 -17.46 45.70 -3.81
CA THR A 34 -18.16 46.61 -2.87
C THR A 34 -18.70 45.73 -1.71
N GLU A 35 -18.20 45.78 -0.46
CA GLU A 35 -18.42 46.78 0.63
C GLU A 35 -19.91 46.97 0.99
N ILE A 36 -20.43 46.98 2.23
CA ILE A 36 -19.97 47.23 3.62
C ILE A 36 -21.06 46.69 4.59
N ASN A 37 -20.70 46.24 5.80
CA ASN A 37 -21.31 46.71 7.07
C ASN A 37 -20.53 46.22 8.29
N SER A 38 -19.88 47.21 8.91
CA SER A 38 -19.27 47.25 10.23
C SER A 38 -20.32 47.47 11.32
N GLU A 39 -20.11 46.95 12.53
CA GLU A 39 -20.31 47.69 13.78
C GLU A 39 -19.65 46.95 14.95
N GLN A 40 -18.78 47.68 15.64
CA GLN A 40 -18.05 47.33 16.85
C GLN A 40 -18.27 48.53 17.77
N ASP A 41 -18.85 48.31 18.94
CA ASP A 41 -18.97 49.33 19.99
C ASP A 41 -18.20 48.90 21.24
N ASP A 42 -17.26 49.75 21.61
CA ASP A 42 -16.50 49.78 22.85
C ASP A 42 -17.35 50.36 24.00
N ILE A 43 -17.21 49.82 25.23
CA ILE A 43 -17.25 50.66 26.45
C ILE A 43 -16.18 50.19 27.44
N GLU A 44 -15.27 51.13 27.70
CA GLU A 44 -14.17 51.18 28.65
C GLU A 44 -14.64 51.62 30.05
N ASN A 45 -14.05 51.11 31.14
CA ASN A 45 -13.48 51.93 32.24
C ASN A 45 -13.05 51.14 33.51
N ASN A 46 -11.78 51.38 33.89
CA ASN A 46 -11.21 51.68 35.23
C ASN A 46 -11.38 50.64 36.37
N ASN A 47 -10.40 50.32 37.25
CA ASN A 47 -9.34 51.13 37.84
C ASN A 47 -8.33 50.25 38.63
N SER A 48 -7.05 50.64 38.60
CA SER A 48 -6.07 50.73 39.72
C SER A 48 -5.62 49.52 40.59
N ASN A 49 -4.33 49.19 40.44
CA ASN A 49 -3.27 49.06 41.45
C ASN A 49 -3.28 48.04 42.63
N ASN A 50 -2.36 47.08 42.50
CA ASN A 50 -1.18 46.82 43.37
C ASN A 50 -1.25 45.93 44.64
N THR A 51 -0.16 45.16 44.81
CA THR A 51 0.43 44.51 46.02
C THR A 51 -0.06 43.14 46.54
N ASN A 52 0.87 42.16 46.51
CA ASN A 52 1.04 41.03 47.46
C ASN A 52 1.15 41.52 48.93
N PRO A 53 1.20 40.70 50.02
CA PRO A 53 1.21 39.22 50.16
C PRO A 53 0.42 38.63 51.40
N ILE A 54 0.45 37.29 51.57
CA ILE A 54 0.56 36.51 52.85
C ILE A 54 -0.65 36.37 53.83
N ASN A 55 -0.71 35.18 54.47
CA ASN A 55 -1.42 34.73 55.69
C ASN A 55 -2.87 34.23 55.54
N SER A 56 -3.12 32.92 55.63
CA SER A 56 -3.24 32.06 56.82
C SER A 56 -4.44 32.40 57.71
N THR A 57 -5.44 31.52 57.77
CA THR A 57 -6.14 31.18 59.03
C THR A 57 -6.90 29.86 58.87
N ASN A 58 -6.67 28.99 59.84
CA ASN A 58 -7.39 27.75 60.10
C ASN A 58 -8.87 28.01 60.39
N SER A 59 -9.73 27.12 59.89
CA SER A 59 -11.08 26.89 60.42
C SER A 59 -11.18 25.43 60.82
N ILE A 60 -11.32 25.23 62.12
CA ILE A 60 -11.53 23.97 62.82
C ILE A 60 -12.96 23.49 62.57
N CYS A 61 -13.12 22.22 62.19
CA CYS A 61 -14.30 21.42 62.55
C CYS A 61 -13.86 20.00 62.92
N ASN A 62 -13.87 19.72 64.21
CA ASN A 62 -13.77 18.38 64.78
C ASN A 62 -15.08 17.62 64.53
N PHE A 63 -14.96 16.34 64.18
CA PHE A 63 -15.81 15.29 64.74
C PHE A 63 -14.94 14.07 65.03
N ASN A 64 -15.02 13.63 66.28
CA ASN A 64 -14.33 12.48 66.84
C ASN A 64 -15.04 11.19 66.41
N GLU A 65 -14.28 10.18 66.02
CA GLU A 65 -14.62 8.78 66.29
C GLU A 65 -13.34 7.99 66.52
N GLU A 66 -13.21 7.46 67.74
CA GLU A 66 -12.14 6.56 68.16
C GLU A 66 -12.26 5.22 67.44
N SER A 67 -11.21 4.80 66.75
CA SER A 67 -10.84 3.39 66.70
C SER A 67 -9.31 3.29 66.63
N ASN A 68 -8.76 2.58 67.61
CA ASN A 68 -7.35 2.23 67.69
C ASN A 68 -6.95 1.40 66.47
N GLU A 69 -5.86 1.76 65.78
CA GLU A 69 -4.67 0.90 65.68
C GLU A 69 -3.59 1.43 64.71
N THR A 70 -2.35 1.40 65.22
CA THR A 70 -1.08 1.27 64.49
C THR A 70 -0.51 2.48 63.74
N ILE A 71 0.47 3.14 64.39
CA ILE A 71 1.43 4.04 63.78
C ILE A 71 2.29 3.24 62.78
N ILE A 72 2.12 3.49 61.48
CA ILE A 72 3.09 3.12 60.45
C ILE A 72 3.66 4.40 59.87
N SER A 73 4.94 4.65 60.19
CA SER A 73 5.74 5.71 59.60
C SER A 73 5.84 5.52 58.08
N ILE A 74 5.20 6.42 57.32
CA ILE A 74 5.37 6.47 55.87
C ILE A 74 6.55 7.40 55.59
N ASN A 75 7.71 6.78 55.33
CA ASN A 75 8.88 7.47 54.79
C ASN A 75 8.62 7.75 53.30
N PRO A 76 8.66 9.01 52.81
CA PRO A 76 8.42 9.29 51.39
C PRO A 76 9.59 8.75 50.57
N LYS A 77 9.39 7.60 49.91
CA LYS A 77 10.30 7.10 48.88
C LYS A 77 10.24 8.07 47.70
N THR A 78 11.38 8.67 47.40
CA THR A 78 11.65 9.44 46.18
C THR A 78 11.21 8.66 44.92
N PRO A 79 10.64 9.33 43.91
CA PRO A 79 10.27 8.67 42.66
C PRO A 79 11.53 8.13 41.97
N ASN A 80 11.55 6.83 41.67
CA ASN A 80 12.60 6.23 40.86
C ASN A 80 12.61 6.87 39.48
N GLU A 81 13.72 7.53 39.13
CA GLU A 81 14.05 7.89 37.76
C GLU A 81 14.01 6.62 36.90
N HIS A 82 13.02 6.53 36.02
CA HIS A 82 13.07 5.61 34.89
C HIS A 82 14.22 6.06 33.99
N THR A 83 15.38 5.45 34.19
CA THR A 83 16.56 5.59 33.33
C THR A 83 16.23 5.04 31.94
N PHE A 84 15.79 5.94 31.07
CA PHE A 84 15.67 5.73 29.63
C PHE A 84 17.06 5.70 29.01
N SER A 85 17.83 4.63 29.21
CA SER A 85 19.09 4.45 28.49
C SER A 85 19.53 2.99 28.48
N ASN A 86 19.04 2.24 27.51
CA ASN A 86 19.78 1.14 26.93
C ASN A 86 19.55 1.12 25.41
N LYS A 87 20.10 2.13 24.70
CA LYS A 87 20.36 1.98 23.27
C LYS A 87 21.44 0.91 23.14
N LYS A 88 21.03 -0.35 22.96
CA LYS A 88 21.90 -1.47 22.61
C LYS A 88 22.72 -1.02 21.39
N LYS A 89 24.01 -0.78 21.58
CA LYS A 89 24.91 -0.26 20.54
C LYS A 89 24.88 -1.27 19.38
N LEU A 90 24.30 -0.88 18.25
CA LEU A 90 24.15 -1.74 17.08
C LEU A 90 25.56 -2.12 16.59
N ASN A 91 25.97 -3.35 16.86
CA ASN A 91 27.27 -3.82 16.38
C ASN A 91 27.13 -4.12 14.89
N ILE A 92 27.71 -3.25 14.06
CA ILE A 92 27.66 -3.34 12.60
C ILE A 92 28.14 -4.73 12.13
N LYS A 93 29.15 -5.33 12.79
CA LYS A 93 29.62 -6.69 12.45
C LYS A 93 28.55 -7.76 12.70
N GLU A 94 27.82 -7.66 13.81
CA GLU A 94 26.74 -8.59 14.17
C GLU A 94 25.55 -8.44 13.20
N TYR A 95 25.28 -7.22 12.73
CA TYR A 95 24.27 -6.95 11.69
C TYR A 95 24.67 -7.58 10.33
N PHE A 96 25.92 -7.41 9.88
CA PHE A 96 26.39 -8.02 8.63
C PHE A 96 26.45 -9.55 8.69
N ILE A 97 26.80 -10.14 9.84
CA ILE A 97 26.76 -11.60 10.05
C ILE A 97 25.32 -12.10 9.93
N ASN A 98 24.37 -11.46 10.63
CA ASN A 98 22.95 -11.81 10.54
C ASN A 98 22.36 -11.68 9.13
N ILE A 99 22.82 -10.71 8.33
CA ILE A 99 22.42 -10.58 6.92
C ILE A 99 22.94 -11.76 6.10
N LYS A 100 24.24 -12.06 6.22
CA LYS A 100 24.85 -13.17 5.47
C LYS A 100 24.17 -14.50 5.81
N ASP A 101 23.87 -14.73 7.08
CA ASP A 101 23.16 -15.93 7.53
C ASP A 101 21.74 -15.99 6.98
N SER A 102 21.01 -14.87 6.95
CA SER A 102 19.68 -14.79 6.32
C SER A 102 19.70 -15.09 4.82
N PHE A 103 20.75 -14.69 4.08
CA PHE A 103 20.90 -15.01 2.65
C PHE A 103 21.28 -16.47 2.42
N ILE A 104 22.16 -17.02 3.26
CA ILE A 104 22.51 -18.45 3.22
C ILE A 104 21.27 -19.31 3.50
N ASP A 105 20.46 -18.91 4.47
CA ASP A 105 19.20 -19.58 4.80
C ASP A 105 18.18 -19.52 3.67
N PHE A 106 18.16 -18.43 2.89
CA PHE A 106 17.37 -18.35 1.67
C PHE A 106 17.89 -19.29 0.58
N GLY A 107 19.20 -19.29 0.33
CA GLY A 107 19.84 -20.18 -0.66
C GLY A 107 19.58 -21.67 -0.38
N ARG A 108 19.52 -22.07 0.89
CA ARG A 108 19.20 -23.45 1.28
C ARG A 108 17.77 -23.89 0.95
N GLN A 109 16.85 -22.96 0.67
CA GLN A 109 15.46 -23.29 0.30
C GLN A 109 15.40 -23.98 -1.08
N PHE A 110 16.28 -23.59 -2.01
CA PHE A 110 16.34 -24.15 -3.37
C PHE A 110 16.71 -25.64 -3.40
N ALA A 111 17.34 -26.17 -2.35
CA ALA A 111 17.66 -27.59 -2.26
C ALA A 111 16.49 -28.46 -1.76
N ARG A 112 15.38 -27.86 -1.35
CA ARG A 112 14.29 -28.56 -0.67
C ARG A 112 13.12 -28.81 -1.62
N LEU A 113 12.93 -30.06 -2.03
CA LEU A 113 11.84 -30.44 -2.94
C LEU A 113 10.45 -30.00 -2.45
N ARG A 114 10.19 -30.08 -1.14
CA ARG A 114 8.90 -29.67 -0.55
C ARG A 114 8.52 -28.23 -0.87
N VAL A 115 9.51 -27.33 -0.99
CA VAL A 115 9.29 -25.89 -1.28
C VAL A 115 8.64 -25.72 -2.65
N TYR A 116 9.09 -26.50 -3.64
CA TYR A 116 8.54 -26.50 -4.99
C TYR A 116 7.14 -27.12 -5.02
N ILE A 117 6.93 -28.23 -4.29
CA ILE A 117 5.61 -28.88 -4.23
C ILE A 117 4.59 -27.92 -3.61
N THR A 118 4.89 -27.37 -2.44
CA THR A 118 4.02 -26.39 -1.76
C THR A 118 3.82 -25.16 -2.65
N GLY A 119 4.87 -24.68 -3.32
CA GLY A 119 4.81 -23.56 -4.25
C GLY A 119 3.84 -23.79 -5.42
N ILE A 120 3.97 -24.93 -6.11
CA ILE A 120 3.10 -25.28 -7.24
C ILE A 120 1.65 -25.50 -6.78
N ILE A 121 1.43 -26.20 -5.67
CA ILE A 121 0.08 -26.37 -5.11
C ILE A 121 -0.54 -25.01 -4.79
N GLY A 122 0.21 -24.10 -4.15
CA GLY A 122 -0.25 -22.75 -3.86
C GLY A 122 -0.65 -21.98 -5.11
N GLY A 123 0.16 -22.05 -6.18
CA GLY A 123 -0.16 -21.43 -7.46
C GLY A 123 -1.41 -22.01 -8.11
N LEU A 124 -1.59 -23.34 -8.09
CA LEU A 124 -2.80 -23.99 -8.60
C LEU A 124 -4.05 -23.61 -7.81
N VAL A 125 -3.95 -23.45 -6.49
CA VAL A 125 -5.06 -23.00 -5.64
C VAL A 125 -5.47 -21.56 -5.97
N ILE A 126 -4.49 -20.68 -6.24
CA ILE A 126 -4.77 -19.30 -6.68
C ILE A 126 -5.54 -19.32 -8.01
N ILE A 127 -5.03 -20.04 -9.01
CA ILE A 127 -5.65 -20.16 -10.33
C ILE A 127 -7.08 -20.72 -10.21
N ALA A 128 -7.25 -21.81 -9.46
CA ALA A 128 -8.57 -22.43 -9.24
C ALA A 128 -9.56 -21.46 -8.60
N PHE A 129 -9.12 -20.67 -7.62
CA PHE A 129 -9.93 -19.64 -7.00
C PHE A 129 -10.32 -18.53 -7.99
N GLN A 130 -9.37 -18.03 -8.80
CA GLN A 130 -9.62 -16.98 -9.80
C GLN A 130 -10.66 -17.44 -10.83
N TYR A 131 -10.54 -18.68 -11.33
CA TYR A 131 -11.53 -19.26 -12.25
C TYR A 131 -12.91 -19.42 -11.61
N LEU A 132 -12.98 -19.91 -10.37
CA LEU A 132 -14.25 -20.03 -9.65
C LEU A 132 -14.89 -18.66 -9.43
N TYR A 133 -14.08 -17.66 -9.07
CA TYR A 133 -14.54 -16.30 -8.86
C TYR A 133 -15.07 -15.67 -10.16
N GLY A 134 -14.34 -15.80 -11.27
CA GLY A 134 -14.76 -15.31 -12.59
C GLY A 134 -15.99 -16.02 -13.16
N PHE A 135 -16.29 -17.25 -12.72
CA PHE A 135 -17.55 -17.92 -13.06
C PHE A 135 -18.76 -17.31 -12.34
N ILE A 136 -18.56 -16.80 -11.12
CA ILE A 136 -19.64 -16.22 -10.28
C ILE A 136 -19.85 -14.74 -10.60
N VAL A 137 -18.76 -14.03 -10.92
CA VAL A 137 -18.74 -12.58 -11.06
C VAL A 137 -18.35 -12.20 -12.48
N SER A 138 -19.22 -11.45 -13.16
CA SER A 138 -18.92 -10.90 -14.48
C SER A 138 -17.69 -10.00 -14.43
N SER A 139 -16.87 -10.02 -15.49
CA SER A 139 -15.62 -9.27 -15.61
C SER A 139 -15.78 -7.82 -15.13
N GLY A 140 -14.96 -7.44 -14.14
CA GLY A 140 -14.86 -6.07 -13.63
C GLY A 140 -13.66 -5.34 -14.23
N ASP A 141 -13.63 -4.02 -14.10
CA ASP A 141 -12.46 -3.22 -14.46
C ASP A 141 -11.24 -3.68 -13.63
N ASN A 142 -10.11 -3.88 -14.30
CA ASN A 142 -8.83 -4.20 -13.68
C ASN A 142 -7.71 -3.37 -14.32
N SER A 143 -7.50 -2.16 -13.78
CA SER A 143 -6.52 -1.23 -14.33
C SER A 143 -5.08 -1.71 -14.18
N ASN A 144 -4.78 -2.48 -13.12
CA ASN A 144 -3.47 -3.09 -12.93
C ASN A 144 -3.14 -4.06 -14.05
N GLU A 145 -4.04 -4.98 -14.34
CA GLU A 145 -3.84 -5.96 -15.41
C GLU A 145 -3.81 -5.30 -16.78
N THR A 146 -4.70 -4.33 -17.04
CA THR A 146 -4.67 -3.52 -18.26
C THR A 146 -3.31 -2.83 -18.46
N SER A 147 -2.73 -2.26 -17.39
CA SER A 147 -1.40 -1.64 -17.41
C SER A 147 -0.29 -2.63 -17.72
N ILE A 148 -0.37 -3.84 -17.15
CA ILE A 148 0.57 -4.94 -17.44
C ILE A 148 0.46 -5.37 -18.90
N ASN A 149 -0.76 -5.61 -19.39
CA ASN A 149 -1.05 -6.04 -20.76
C ASN A 149 -0.55 -5.03 -21.80
N ASN A 150 -0.78 -3.73 -21.56
CA ASN A 150 -0.25 -2.67 -22.43
C ASN A 150 1.29 -2.67 -22.47
N LYS A 151 1.96 -2.75 -21.32
CA LYS A 151 3.43 -2.82 -21.24
C LYS A 151 3.98 -4.10 -21.88
N LEU A 152 3.23 -5.20 -21.82
CA LEU A 152 3.61 -6.47 -22.42
C LEU A 152 3.58 -6.39 -23.95
N ARG A 153 2.65 -5.61 -24.53
CA ARG A 153 2.62 -5.30 -25.97
C ARG A 153 3.79 -4.41 -26.40
N GLU A 154 4.17 -3.44 -25.57
CA GLU A 154 5.25 -2.50 -25.89
C GLU A 154 6.66 -3.11 -25.72
N LYS A 155 6.90 -3.80 -24.61
CA LYS A 155 8.23 -4.29 -24.20
C LYS A 155 8.13 -5.69 -23.57
N PRO A 156 7.81 -6.74 -24.35
CA PRO A 156 7.44 -8.06 -23.83
C PRO A 156 8.52 -8.66 -22.92
N LEU A 157 9.77 -8.72 -23.38
CA LEU A 157 10.86 -9.34 -22.60
C LEU A 157 11.08 -8.64 -21.25
N SER A 158 11.11 -7.30 -21.23
CA SER A 158 11.29 -6.57 -19.99
C SER A 158 10.10 -6.74 -19.04
N GLN A 159 8.88 -6.80 -19.58
CA GLN A 159 7.68 -6.93 -18.77
C GLN A 159 7.54 -8.35 -18.20
N ILE A 160 7.88 -9.39 -18.96
CA ILE A 160 7.90 -10.79 -18.49
C ILE A 160 8.87 -10.95 -17.32
N ILE A 161 10.11 -10.44 -17.44
CA ILE A 161 11.09 -10.53 -16.34
C ILE A 161 10.57 -9.80 -15.09
N LYS A 162 9.94 -8.64 -15.27
CA LYS A 162 9.34 -7.89 -14.16
C LYS A 162 8.22 -8.67 -13.48
N VAL A 163 7.23 -9.11 -14.24
CA VAL A 163 6.00 -9.73 -13.72
C VAL A 163 6.22 -11.15 -13.19
N CYS A 164 7.08 -11.95 -13.84
CA CYS A 164 7.26 -13.35 -13.47
C CYS A 164 8.39 -13.58 -12.45
N ILE A 165 9.30 -12.63 -12.26
CA ILE A 165 10.49 -12.81 -11.41
C ILE A 165 10.64 -11.69 -10.41
N VAL A 166 10.81 -10.45 -10.88
CA VAL A 166 11.17 -9.32 -10.02
C VAL A 166 10.05 -8.95 -9.05
N ALA A 167 8.82 -8.82 -9.56
CA ALA A 167 7.64 -8.47 -8.76
C ALA A 167 7.33 -9.57 -7.73
N PRO A 168 7.17 -10.85 -8.07
CA PRO A 168 6.98 -11.92 -7.09
C PRO A 168 8.04 -11.94 -5.98
N PHE A 169 9.32 -11.74 -6.34
CA PHE A 169 10.38 -11.69 -5.34
C PHE A 169 10.24 -10.49 -4.39
N LEU A 170 10.07 -9.28 -4.93
CA LEU A 170 9.97 -8.05 -4.12
C LEU A 170 8.69 -8.03 -3.28
N GLU A 171 7.57 -8.41 -3.86
CA GLU A 171 6.28 -8.42 -3.20
C GLU A 171 6.25 -9.44 -2.06
N GLU A 172 6.68 -10.69 -2.28
CA GLU A 172 6.70 -11.65 -1.18
C GLU A 172 7.72 -11.27 -0.10
N PHE A 173 8.85 -10.66 -0.47
CA PHE A 173 9.80 -10.15 0.52
C PHE A 173 9.17 -9.06 1.39
N ILE A 174 8.50 -8.07 0.79
CA ILE A 174 7.86 -6.96 1.52
C ILE A 174 6.67 -7.47 2.33
N PHE A 175 5.73 -8.18 1.70
CA PHE A 175 4.46 -8.52 2.32
C PHE A 175 4.55 -9.74 3.24
N ARG A 176 5.41 -10.73 2.94
CA ARG A 176 5.54 -11.93 3.78
C ARG A 176 6.72 -11.86 4.74
N LYS A 177 7.92 -11.63 4.23
CA LYS A 177 9.11 -11.67 5.09
C LYS A 177 9.10 -10.52 6.10
N ILE A 178 8.80 -9.30 5.63
CA ILE A 178 8.79 -8.10 6.49
C ILE A 178 7.43 -7.92 7.16
N LEU A 179 6.39 -7.56 6.41
CA LEU A 179 5.11 -7.12 6.98
C LEU A 179 4.43 -8.23 7.79
N PHE A 180 4.19 -9.40 7.17
CA PHE A 180 3.61 -10.56 7.86
C PHE A 180 4.54 -11.07 8.98
N GLY A 181 5.85 -11.15 8.73
CA GLY A 181 6.83 -11.60 9.72
C GLY A 181 6.87 -10.75 11.00
N ILE A 182 6.74 -9.42 10.87
CA ILE A 182 6.68 -8.50 12.01
C ILE A 182 5.34 -8.59 12.73
N THR A 183 4.23 -8.49 11.98
CA THR A 183 2.87 -8.49 12.55
C THR A 183 2.50 -9.82 13.21
N LYS A 184 3.02 -10.95 12.70
CA LYS A 184 2.80 -12.28 13.29
C LYS A 184 3.36 -12.40 14.71
N LYS A 185 4.40 -11.62 15.07
CA LYS A 185 4.93 -11.57 16.45
C LYS A 185 3.93 -10.96 17.43
N ILE A 186 2.98 -10.16 16.93
CA ILE A 186 1.91 -9.54 17.72
C ILE A 186 0.69 -10.47 17.72
N SER A 187 0.17 -10.80 16.52
CA SER A 187 -1.00 -11.65 16.36
C SER A 187 -1.01 -12.28 14.98
N LYS A 188 -1.17 -13.60 14.93
CA LYS A 188 -1.21 -14.36 13.67
C LYS A 188 -2.42 -13.95 12.80
N PRO A 189 -3.67 -13.90 13.30
CA PRO A 189 -4.80 -13.39 12.51
C PRO A 189 -4.58 -11.97 11.98
N LEU A 190 -4.02 -11.08 12.79
CA LEU A 190 -3.74 -9.71 12.39
C LEU A 190 -2.71 -9.65 11.25
N ALA A 191 -1.71 -10.54 11.28
CA ALA A 191 -0.72 -10.65 10.22
C ALA A 191 -1.33 -11.01 8.86
N TYR A 192 -2.28 -11.95 8.84
CA TYR A 192 -3.03 -12.26 7.63
C TYR A 192 -3.83 -11.05 7.15
N ILE A 193 -4.65 -10.45 8.00
CA ILE A 193 -5.52 -9.34 7.61
C ILE A 193 -4.69 -8.17 7.06
N ILE A 194 -3.67 -7.71 7.78
CA ILE A 194 -2.86 -6.56 7.37
C ILE A 194 -2.04 -6.86 6.12
N SER A 195 -1.35 -8.01 6.08
CA SER A 195 -0.50 -8.37 4.94
C SER A 195 -1.32 -8.53 3.65
N CYS A 196 -2.48 -9.18 3.73
CA CYS A 196 -3.34 -9.41 2.57
C CYS A 196 -4.04 -8.13 2.10
N PHE A 197 -4.49 -7.28 3.04
CA PHE A 197 -5.10 -6.01 2.68
C PHE A 197 -4.10 -5.09 1.98
N ILE A 198 -2.89 -4.92 2.52
CA ILE A 198 -1.88 -4.03 1.92
C ILE A 198 -1.39 -4.61 0.58
N PHE A 199 -1.25 -5.93 0.46
CA PHE A 199 -0.96 -6.60 -0.82
C PHE A 199 -2.05 -6.29 -1.87
N ALA A 200 -3.32 -6.45 -1.52
CA ALA A 200 -4.42 -6.12 -2.42
C ALA A 200 -4.45 -4.63 -2.76
N PHE A 201 -4.25 -3.76 -1.77
CA PHE A 201 -4.27 -2.31 -1.98
C PHE A 201 -3.15 -1.83 -2.92
N ALA A 202 -1.99 -2.50 -2.91
CA ALA A 202 -0.90 -2.23 -3.84
C ALA A 202 -1.32 -2.40 -5.31
N HIS A 203 -2.21 -3.36 -5.59
CA HIS A 203 -2.75 -3.60 -6.93
C HIS A 203 -3.72 -2.52 -7.39
N PHE A 204 -4.20 -1.67 -6.49
CA PHE A 204 -4.98 -0.46 -6.82
C PHE A 204 -4.10 0.80 -6.79
N GLY A 205 -2.78 0.65 -6.87
CA GLY A 205 -1.83 1.76 -6.83
C GLY A 205 -1.84 2.53 -5.50
N TYR A 206 -2.25 1.89 -4.40
CA TYR A 206 -2.47 2.52 -3.10
C TYR A 206 -3.46 3.70 -3.16
N ASN A 207 -4.45 3.61 -4.06
CA ASN A 207 -5.46 4.64 -4.25
C ASN A 207 -6.86 4.10 -3.90
N PHE A 208 -7.53 4.73 -2.93
CA PHE A 208 -8.87 4.32 -2.50
C PHE A 208 -9.95 4.56 -3.56
N ASP A 209 -9.84 5.61 -4.38
CA ASP A 209 -10.79 5.89 -5.45
C ASP A 209 -10.78 4.78 -6.50
N ILE A 210 -9.58 4.29 -6.86
CA ILE A 210 -9.41 3.15 -7.78
C ILE A 210 -9.95 1.88 -7.12
N LEU A 211 -9.64 1.63 -5.84
CA LEU A 211 -10.15 0.47 -5.10
C LEU A 211 -11.68 0.46 -5.04
N PHE A 212 -12.34 1.59 -4.81
CA PHE A 212 -13.80 1.66 -4.78
C PHE A 212 -14.42 1.50 -6.18
N LYS A 213 -13.78 2.06 -7.21
CA LYS A 213 -14.22 1.88 -8.60
C LYS A 213 -14.10 0.42 -9.05
N GLU A 214 -13.01 -0.24 -8.68
CA GLU A 214 -12.67 -1.61 -9.09
C GLU A 214 -12.89 -2.61 -7.93
N TRP A 215 -13.86 -2.35 -7.06
CA TRP A 215 -14.04 -3.12 -5.81
C TRP A 215 -14.34 -4.61 -6.05
N ILE A 216 -14.94 -4.94 -7.19
CA ILE A 216 -15.20 -6.31 -7.64
C ILE A 216 -13.89 -7.09 -7.82
N THR A 217 -12.80 -6.42 -8.16
CA THR A 217 -11.48 -7.05 -8.35
C THR A 217 -10.74 -7.21 -7.01
N PHE A 218 -11.16 -6.52 -5.95
CA PHE A 218 -10.50 -6.59 -4.63
C PHE A 218 -10.44 -8.01 -4.04
N PRO A 219 -11.51 -8.83 -4.04
CA PRO A 219 -11.46 -10.20 -3.55
C PRO A 219 -10.43 -11.07 -4.26
N ILE A 220 -10.20 -10.85 -5.56
CA ILE A 220 -9.21 -11.59 -6.34
C ILE A 220 -7.82 -11.38 -5.72
N TYR A 221 -7.42 -10.13 -5.52
CA TYR A 221 -6.11 -9.80 -4.94
C TYR A 221 -6.02 -10.15 -3.47
N PHE A 222 -7.06 -9.90 -2.68
CA PHE A 222 -7.06 -10.18 -1.24
C PHE A 222 -6.93 -11.67 -0.94
N ILE A 223 -7.71 -12.51 -1.61
CA ILE A 223 -7.70 -13.96 -1.40
C ILE A 223 -6.43 -14.57 -1.99
N SER A 224 -5.94 -14.10 -3.15
CA SER A 224 -4.63 -14.51 -3.66
C SER A 224 -3.51 -14.17 -2.66
N GLY A 225 -3.53 -12.97 -2.08
CA GLY A 225 -2.62 -12.59 -0.99
C GLY A 225 -2.74 -13.47 0.24
N ALA A 226 -3.95 -13.91 0.60
CA ALA A 226 -4.19 -14.82 1.71
C ALA A 226 -3.65 -16.23 1.46
N ILE A 227 -3.81 -16.75 0.23
CA ILE A 227 -3.22 -18.03 -0.18
C ILE A 227 -1.69 -17.95 -0.11
N LEU A 228 -1.09 -16.88 -0.64
CA LEU A 228 0.35 -16.66 -0.59
C LEU A 228 0.88 -16.53 0.84
N ALA A 229 0.14 -15.84 1.72
CA ALA A 229 0.45 -15.76 3.15
C ALA A 229 0.35 -17.12 3.83
N TYR A 230 -0.66 -17.92 3.48
CA TYR A 230 -0.82 -19.28 3.98
C TYR A 230 0.31 -20.21 3.53
N VAL A 231 0.68 -20.19 2.24
CA VAL A 231 1.81 -20.95 1.69
C VAL A 231 3.10 -20.63 2.45
N TYR A 232 3.37 -19.35 2.67
CA TYR A 232 4.55 -18.91 3.44
C TYR A 232 4.50 -19.38 4.90
N ASP A 233 3.36 -19.22 5.56
CA ASP A 233 3.17 -19.57 6.97
C ASP A 233 3.22 -21.09 7.21
N TYR A 234 2.69 -21.87 6.27
CA TYR A 234 2.67 -23.32 6.31
C TYR A 234 4.06 -23.92 6.03
N ASP A 235 4.72 -23.53 4.94
CA ASP A 235 6.00 -24.13 4.54
C ASP A 235 7.18 -23.59 5.38
N GLY A 236 7.03 -22.35 5.88
CA GLY A 236 8.05 -21.60 6.61
C GLY A 236 9.15 -21.01 5.71
N TYR A 237 9.06 -21.20 4.40
CA TYR A 237 10.03 -20.73 3.41
C TYR A 237 9.44 -19.68 2.49
N LEU A 238 10.16 -18.56 2.35
CA LEU A 238 9.78 -17.46 1.47
C LEU A 238 9.71 -17.92 0.00
N LEU A 239 10.63 -18.80 -0.40
CA LEU A 239 10.72 -19.31 -1.75
C LEU A 239 9.44 -20.07 -2.18
N ALA A 240 8.74 -20.75 -1.26
CA ALA A 240 7.49 -21.44 -1.60
C ALA A 240 6.43 -20.45 -2.08
N SER A 241 6.27 -19.34 -1.36
CA SER A 241 5.32 -18.29 -1.74
C SER A 241 5.74 -17.54 -3.01
N ILE A 242 7.05 -17.28 -3.19
CA ILE A 242 7.59 -16.70 -4.45
C ILE A 242 7.25 -17.60 -5.64
N ILE A 243 7.43 -18.93 -5.51
CA ILE A 243 7.10 -19.88 -6.57
C ILE A 243 5.60 -19.87 -6.86
N SER A 244 4.74 -19.88 -5.83
CA SER A 244 3.28 -19.80 -6.03
C SER A 244 2.86 -18.55 -6.80
N HIS A 245 3.42 -17.39 -6.41
CA HIS A 245 3.11 -16.11 -7.04
C HIS A 245 3.64 -16.07 -8.48
N ALA A 246 4.91 -16.42 -8.68
CA ALA A 246 5.51 -16.47 -10.02
C ALA A 246 4.76 -17.44 -10.94
N PHE A 247 4.30 -18.59 -10.42
CA PHE A 247 3.53 -19.57 -11.18
C PHE A 247 2.20 -18.98 -11.66
N ASN A 248 1.45 -18.28 -10.80
CA ASN A 248 0.24 -17.57 -11.20
C ASN A 248 0.53 -16.54 -12.30
N ASN A 249 1.55 -15.70 -12.10
CA ASN A 249 1.89 -14.65 -13.05
C ASN A 249 2.35 -15.23 -14.41
N ILE A 250 3.10 -16.33 -14.41
CA ILE A 250 3.49 -17.03 -15.64
C ILE A 250 2.26 -17.57 -16.37
N TYR A 251 1.30 -18.12 -15.62
CA TYR A 251 0.04 -18.61 -16.19
C TYR A 251 -0.73 -17.48 -16.89
N ASP A 252 -0.88 -16.33 -16.23
CA ASP A 252 -1.57 -15.17 -16.80
C ASP A 252 -0.89 -14.66 -18.08
N ILE A 253 0.45 -14.62 -18.09
CA ILE A 253 1.23 -14.26 -19.28
C ILE A 253 1.03 -15.26 -20.42
N ILE A 254 0.96 -16.57 -20.12
CA ILE A 254 0.68 -17.60 -21.14
C ILE A 254 -0.70 -17.36 -21.75
N LEU A 255 -1.73 -17.13 -20.92
CA LEU A 255 -3.08 -16.85 -21.39
C LEU A 255 -3.16 -15.61 -22.28
N PHE A 256 -2.47 -14.54 -21.89
CA PHE A 256 -2.36 -13.33 -22.70
C PHE A 256 -1.83 -13.62 -24.11
N PHE A 257 -0.74 -14.39 -24.23
CA PHE A 257 -0.17 -14.73 -25.55
C PHE A 257 -1.02 -15.70 -26.37
N LEU A 258 -1.87 -16.49 -25.70
CA LEU A 258 -2.86 -17.35 -26.36
C LEU A 258 -4.11 -16.58 -26.80
N GLY A 259 -4.20 -15.28 -26.51
CA GLY A 259 -5.33 -14.43 -26.89
C GLY A 259 -6.55 -14.55 -25.98
N PHE A 260 -6.40 -15.20 -24.83
CA PHE A 260 -7.41 -15.12 -23.78
C PHE A 260 -7.24 -13.78 -23.07
N ASN A 261 -8.29 -12.96 -23.11
CA ASN A 261 -8.39 -11.80 -22.23
C ASN A 261 -8.81 -12.34 -20.85
N LEU A 262 -7.99 -12.07 -19.84
CA LEU A 262 -8.30 -12.30 -18.43
C LEU A 262 -9.39 -11.33 -17.96
#